data_AF-A0A2V6DGB3-F1
#
_entry.id   AF-A0A2V6DGB3-F1
#
_cell.length_a   1.000
_cell.length_b   1.000
_cell.length_c   1.000
_cell.angle_alpha   90.00
_cell.angle_beta   90.00
_cell.angle_gamma   90.00
#
_symmetry.space_group_name_H-M   'P 1'
#
loop_
_entity.id
_entity.type
_entity.pdbx_description
1 polymer ?
#
loop_
_entity_poly.entity_id
_entity_poly.type
_entity_poly.pdbx_seq_one_letter_code
_entity_poly.pdbx_strand_id
1 'polypeptide(L)'
;MATDLSWYLRKYDDGGIFGPLPFDQLSRWASKARIAPRDLVSSDQENWMKAPMLLELGMDWLVEVTSERYYGPTTLGAINEFVRLGEVTTENFVINTCDGSRRKIQEIASFFASATEDGETLVEDSPAAAGMSIKFEERIRDLERSLGEERRALQEAEARYRELEQRYQALLAAAAAQP
;
A
#
# COMPACT_ATOMS: atom_id res chain seq x y z
N MET A 1 7.05 -26.49 -33.15
CA MET A 1 7.81 -26.17 -31.93
C MET A 1 7.11 -25.00 -31.29
N ALA A 2 6.50 -25.18 -30.12
CA ALA A 2 5.93 -24.04 -29.39
C ALA A 2 7.11 -23.26 -28.84
N THR A 3 7.29 -22.02 -29.30
CA THR A 3 8.21 -21.07 -28.66
C THR A 3 7.67 -20.81 -27.25
N ASP A 4 8.33 -21.33 -26.24
CA ASP A 4 8.05 -20.96 -24.85
C ASP A 4 8.20 -19.45 -24.74
N LEU A 5 7.09 -18.75 -24.53
CA LEU A 5 7.10 -17.29 -24.36
C LEU A 5 7.98 -16.98 -23.14
N SER A 6 9.08 -16.28 -23.40
CA SER A 6 9.98 -15.80 -22.37
C SER A 6 9.52 -14.45 -21.87
N TRP A 7 9.33 -14.34 -20.56
CA TRP A 7 8.96 -13.10 -19.91
C TRP A 7 10.15 -12.44 -19.24
N TYR A 8 10.06 -11.12 -19.12
CA TYR A 8 11.01 -10.27 -18.44
C TYR A 8 10.26 -9.41 -17.45
N LEU A 9 10.83 -9.25 -16.26
CA LEU A 9 10.32 -8.36 -15.21
C LEU A 9 11.32 -7.23 -15.02
N ARG A 10 10.86 -5.99 -15.03
CA ARG A 10 11.65 -4.82 -14.69
C ARG A 10 11.11 -4.17 -13.43
N LYS A 11 11.95 -4.07 -12.42
CA LYS A 11 11.63 -3.50 -11.13
C LYS A 11 11.51 -1.98 -11.22
N TYR A 12 10.50 -1.42 -10.57
CA TYR A 12 10.25 0.02 -10.60
C TYR A 12 11.29 0.83 -9.81
N ASP A 13 11.79 0.28 -8.70
CA ASP A 13 12.63 0.97 -7.72
C ASP A 13 14.07 1.16 -8.18
N ASP A 14 14.72 0.10 -8.67
CA ASP A 14 16.12 0.13 -9.11
C ASP A 14 16.29 0.00 -10.64
N GLY A 15 15.20 -0.33 -11.36
CA GLY A 15 15.24 -0.57 -12.80
C GLY A 15 15.82 -1.93 -13.20
N GLY A 16 16.12 -2.80 -12.25
CA GLY A 16 16.68 -4.14 -12.46
C GLY A 16 15.78 -5.01 -13.32
N ILE A 17 16.37 -5.74 -14.26
CA ILE A 17 15.65 -6.60 -15.21
C ILE A 17 15.97 -8.07 -14.90
N PHE A 18 14.93 -8.87 -14.78
CA PHE A 18 14.99 -10.32 -14.54
C PHE A 18 14.40 -11.04 -15.75
N GLY A 19 15.08 -12.09 -16.20
CA GLY A 19 14.64 -12.93 -17.31
C GLY A 19 15.77 -13.32 -18.26
N PRO A 20 15.50 -14.13 -19.31
CA PRO A 20 14.18 -14.68 -19.65
C PRO A 20 13.68 -15.69 -18.62
N LEU A 21 12.40 -15.60 -18.25
CA LEU A 21 11.75 -16.55 -17.34
C LEU A 21 10.43 -17.11 -17.92
N PRO A 22 10.07 -18.36 -17.59
CA PRO A 22 8.76 -18.90 -17.95
C PRO A 22 7.65 -18.14 -17.21
N PHE A 23 6.48 -18.05 -17.82
CA PHE A 23 5.33 -17.34 -17.23
C PHE A 23 4.96 -17.86 -15.83
N ASP A 24 5.05 -19.18 -15.59
CA ASP A 24 4.75 -19.78 -14.29
C ASP A 24 5.65 -19.26 -13.16
N GLN A 25 6.90 -18.90 -13.48
CA GLN A 25 7.79 -18.27 -12.51
C GLN A 25 7.37 -16.82 -12.21
N LEU A 26 6.95 -16.07 -13.23
CA LEU A 26 6.43 -14.71 -13.08
C LEU A 26 5.16 -14.70 -12.22
N SER A 27 4.24 -15.62 -12.49
CA SER A 27 3.00 -15.79 -11.73
C SER A 27 3.29 -16.16 -10.27
N ARG A 28 4.20 -17.12 -10.02
CA ARG A 28 4.64 -17.45 -8.66
C ARG A 28 5.26 -16.26 -7.93
N TRP A 29 6.03 -15.42 -8.61
CA TRP A 29 6.57 -14.19 -8.02
C TRP A 29 5.48 -13.17 -7.70
N ALA A 30 4.46 -13.01 -8.55
CA ALA A 30 3.29 -12.17 -8.22
C ALA A 30 2.54 -12.70 -6.99
N SER A 31 2.30 -14.01 -6.91
CA SER A 31 1.62 -14.63 -5.76
C SER A 31 2.45 -14.57 -4.47
N LYS A 32 3.78 -14.69 -4.55
CA LYS A 32 4.69 -14.53 -3.41
C LYS A 32 5.07 -13.08 -3.15
N ALA A 33 4.35 -12.15 -3.78
CA ALA A 33 4.47 -10.74 -3.53
C ALA A 33 5.90 -10.20 -3.76
N ARG A 34 6.46 -10.58 -4.91
CA ARG A 34 7.76 -10.10 -5.39
C ARG A 34 7.63 -9.15 -6.58
N ILE A 35 6.41 -8.97 -7.09
CA ILE A 35 6.06 -8.07 -8.20
C ILE A 35 5.16 -6.98 -7.65
N ALA A 36 5.63 -5.74 -7.72
CA ALA A 36 4.88 -4.57 -7.31
C ALA A 36 3.96 -4.08 -8.44
N PRO A 37 2.85 -3.38 -8.14
CA PRO A 37 1.93 -2.85 -9.15
C PRO A 37 2.57 -1.90 -10.17
N ARG A 38 3.74 -1.33 -9.83
CA ARG A 38 4.49 -0.39 -10.66
C ARG A 38 5.59 -1.05 -11.49
N ASP A 39 5.91 -2.30 -11.19
CA ASP A 39 6.86 -3.06 -11.98
C ASP A 39 6.33 -3.26 -13.39
N LEU A 40 7.24 -3.44 -14.33
CA LEU A 40 6.93 -3.63 -15.73
C LEU A 40 7.23 -5.07 -16.14
N VAL A 41 6.41 -5.62 -17.03
CA VAL A 41 6.58 -6.93 -17.63
C VAL A 41 6.64 -6.78 -19.14
N SER A 42 7.40 -7.67 -19.79
CA SER A 42 7.56 -7.68 -21.24
C SER A 42 7.85 -9.09 -21.74
N SER A 43 7.38 -9.44 -22.93
CA SER A 43 7.72 -10.68 -23.62
C SER A 43 8.82 -10.52 -24.69
N ASP A 44 9.20 -9.28 -25.01
CA ASP A 44 10.11 -8.94 -26.10
C ASP A 44 11.22 -7.94 -25.69
N GLN A 45 11.21 -7.46 -24.45
CA GLN A 45 12.07 -6.39 -23.91
C GLN A 45 11.94 -5.02 -24.58
N GLU A 46 11.04 -4.87 -25.55
CA GLU A 46 10.78 -3.61 -26.26
C GLU A 46 9.49 -2.98 -25.75
N ASN A 47 8.43 -3.78 -25.65
CA ASN A 47 7.11 -3.38 -25.18
C ASN A 47 6.95 -3.74 -23.71
N TRP A 48 6.91 -2.71 -22.86
CA TRP A 48 6.78 -2.85 -21.41
C TRP A 48 5.41 -2.41 -20.94
N MET A 49 4.73 -3.27 -20.19
CA MET A 49 3.42 -2.99 -19.59
C MET A 49 3.49 -3.12 -18.07
N LYS A 50 2.64 -2.40 -17.34
CA LYS A 50 2.60 -2.57 -15.87
C LYS A 50 2.12 -3.97 -15.53
N ALA A 51 2.67 -4.56 -14.46
CA ALA A 51 2.31 -5.91 -14.05
C ALA A 51 0.78 -6.14 -13.92
N PRO A 52 -0.03 -5.23 -13.35
CA PRO A 52 -1.49 -5.43 -13.27
C PRO A 52 -2.21 -5.43 -14.61
N MET A 53 -1.57 -4.97 -15.69
CA MET A 53 -2.17 -5.05 -17.03
C MET A 53 -2.11 -6.46 -17.61
N LEU A 54 -1.29 -7.35 -17.03
CA LEU A 54 -1.22 -8.76 -17.39
C LEU A 54 -2.20 -9.53 -16.52
N LEU A 55 -3.40 -9.79 -17.05
CA LEU A 55 -4.53 -10.35 -16.30
C LEU A 55 -4.20 -11.69 -15.63
N GLU A 56 -3.34 -12.47 -16.28
CA GLU A 56 -2.88 -13.77 -15.83
C GLU A 56 -2.05 -13.72 -14.53
N LEU A 57 -1.60 -12.53 -14.10
CA LEU A 57 -0.95 -12.33 -12.79
C LEU A 57 -1.95 -12.18 -11.64
N GLY A 58 -3.25 -12.03 -11.90
CA GLY A 58 -4.31 -11.98 -10.88
C GLY A 58 -4.16 -10.83 -9.88
N MET A 59 -3.69 -9.67 -10.35
CA MET A 59 -3.48 -8.48 -9.53
C MET A 59 -4.76 -7.65 -9.42
N ASP A 60 -5.80 -8.22 -8.82
CA ASP A 60 -7.16 -7.66 -8.87
C ASP A 60 -7.57 -6.87 -7.62
N TRP A 61 -6.64 -6.60 -6.69
CA TRP A 61 -6.99 -6.06 -5.37
C TRP A 61 -6.31 -4.74 -5.07
N LEU A 62 -7.09 -3.74 -4.67
CA LEU A 62 -6.60 -2.52 -4.03
C LEU A 62 -6.73 -2.66 -2.52
N VAL A 63 -5.64 -2.39 -1.80
CA VAL A 63 -5.57 -2.44 -0.34
C VAL A 63 -5.69 -1.02 0.21
N GLU A 64 -6.65 -0.79 1.08
CA GLU A 64 -6.82 0.48 1.79
C GLU A 64 -5.86 0.52 3.00
N VAL A 65 -4.73 1.17 2.81
CA VAL A 65 -3.67 1.30 3.84
C VAL A 65 -4.05 2.38 4.86
N THR A 66 -4.72 3.44 4.40
CA THR A 66 -5.39 4.47 5.19
C THR A 66 -6.66 4.90 4.49
N SER A 67 -7.50 5.67 5.19
CA SER A 67 -8.71 6.29 4.63
C SER A 67 -8.48 7.08 3.33
N GLU A 68 -7.24 7.51 3.05
CA GLU A 68 -6.88 8.31 1.87
C GLU A 68 -5.86 7.63 0.95
N ARG A 69 -5.32 6.46 1.33
CA ARG A 69 -4.22 5.82 0.60
C ARG A 69 -4.54 4.37 0.26
N TYR A 70 -4.42 4.08 -1.02
CA TYR A 70 -4.59 2.74 -1.58
C TYR A 70 -3.26 2.22 -2.13
N TYR A 71 -3.02 0.92 -1.96
CA TYR A 71 -1.93 0.19 -2.60
C TYR A 71 -2.49 -0.85 -3.56
N GLY A 72 -1.92 -0.99 -4.75
CA GLY A 72 -2.34 -1.98 -5.75
C GLY A 72 -2.55 -1.35 -7.13
N PRO A 73 -3.22 -2.06 -8.06
CA PRO A 73 -3.81 -3.39 -7.89
C PRO A 73 -2.74 -4.46 -7.63
N THR A 74 -3.03 -5.42 -6.74
CA THR A 74 -2.08 -6.45 -6.26
C THR A 74 -2.74 -7.81 -6.07
N THR A 75 -1.95 -8.84 -5.78
CA THR A 75 -2.43 -10.22 -5.56
C THR A 75 -2.91 -10.43 -4.12
N LEU A 76 -3.73 -11.46 -3.90
CA LEU A 76 -4.09 -11.92 -2.56
C LEU A 76 -2.85 -12.31 -1.71
N GLY A 77 -1.84 -12.89 -2.34
CA GLY A 77 -0.61 -13.26 -1.64
C GLY A 77 0.19 -12.05 -1.15
N ALA A 78 0.14 -10.92 -1.87
CA ALA A 78 0.69 -9.67 -1.37
C ALA A 78 -0.07 -9.11 -0.16
N ILE A 79 -1.39 -9.25 -0.15
CA ILE A 79 -2.21 -8.85 1.01
C ILE A 79 -1.81 -9.66 2.25
N ASN A 80 -1.62 -10.98 2.09
CA ASN A 80 -1.12 -11.84 3.16
C ASN A 80 0.22 -11.38 3.70
N GLU A 81 1.13 -11.03 2.80
CA GLU A 81 2.45 -10.57 3.19
C GLU A 81 2.37 -9.24 3.96
N PHE A 82 1.52 -8.30 3.54
CA PHE A 82 1.31 -7.05 4.28
C PHE A 82 0.71 -7.27 5.67
N VAL A 83 -0.24 -8.21 5.82
CA VAL A 83 -0.77 -8.59 7.13
C VAL A 83 0.32 -9.23 8.00
N ARG A 84 1.12 -10.14 7.41
CA ARG A 84 2.22 -10.83 8.09
C ARG A 84 3.31 -9.87 8.57
N LEU A 85 3.63 -8.86 7.77
CA LEU A 85 4.59 -7.81 8.08
C LEU A 85 4.01 -6.71 8.99
N GLY A 86 2.71 -6.73 9.26
CA GLY A 86 2.02 -5.73 10.09
C GLY A 86 1.83 -4.37 9.41
N GLU A 87 1.97 -4.29 8.08
CA GLU A 87 1.75 -3.05 7.32
C GLU A 87 0.25 -2.70 7.22
N VAL A 88 -0.61 -3.72 7.25
CA VAL A 88 -2.06 -3.61 7.36
C VAL A 88 -2.60 -4.64 8.35
N THR A 89 -3.79 -4.40 8.86
CA THR A 89 -4.49 -5.30 9.78
C THR A 89 -5.63 -6.03 9.06
N THR A 90 -6.16 -7.09 9.66
CA THR A 90 -7.31 -7.82 9.11
C THR A 90 -8.61 -6.99 9.06
N GLU A 91 -8.63 -5.86 9.77
CA GLU A 91 -9.73 -4.88 9.78
C GLU A 91 -9.65 -3.86 8.63
N ASN A 92 -8.50 -3.73 7.96
CA ASN A 92 -8.38 -2.88 6.78
C ASN A 92 -9.29 -3.37 5.66
N PHE A 93 -9.68 -2.45 4.79
CA PHE A 93 -10.51 -2.76 3.64
C PHE A 93 -9.68 -3.07 2.39
N VAL A 94 -10.27 -3.85 1.51
CA VAL A 94 -9.78 -4.11 0.16
C VAL A 94 -10.92 -3.87 -0.82
N ILE A 95 -10.55 -3.48 -2.03
CA ILE A 95 -11.47 -3.25 -3.14
C ILE A 95 -11.04 -4.16 -4.28
N ASN A 96 -11.95 -5.02 -4.75
CA ASN A 96 -11.72 -5.80 -5.95
C ASN A 96 -11.87 -4.89 -7.18
N THR A 97 -10.88 -4.85 -8.06
CA THR A 97 -10.87 -3.94 -9.21
C THR A 97 -11.73 -4.41 -10.37
N CYS A 98 -12.15 -5.67 -10.38
CA CYS A 98 -13.02 -6.24 -11.42
C CYS A 98 -14.49 -5.88 -11.18
N ASP A 99 -14.95 -5.91 -9.93
CA ASP A 99 -16.37 -5.69 -9.57
C ASP A 99 -16.62 -4.45 -8.68
N GLY A 100 -15.56 -3.81 -8.18
CA GLY A 100 -15.64 -2.65 -7.30
C GLY A 100 -16.08 -2.97 -5.87
N SER A 101 -16.22 -4.24 -5.50
CA SER A 101 -16.69 -4.64 -4.18
C SER A 101 -15.64 -4.33 -3.10
N ARG A 102 -16.08 -3.63 -2.04
CA ARG A 102 -15.26 -3.31 -0.87
C ARG A 102 -15.57 -4.29 0.26
N ARG A 103 -14.54 -4.97 0.77
CA ARG A 103 -14.65 -5.98 1.85
C ARG A 103 -13.54 -5.79 2.86
N LYS A 104 -13.69 -6.30 4.07
CA LYS A 104 -12.57 -6.35 5.02
C LYS A 104 -11.59 -7.45 4.63
N ILE A 105 -10.31 -7.27 4.95
CA ILE A 105 -9.29 -8.28 4.71
C ILE A 105 -9.69 -9.62 5.35
N GLN A 106 -10.22 -9.63 6.58
CA GLN A 106 -10.64 -10.88 7.24
C GLN A 106 -11.70 -11.70 6.46
N GLU A 107 -12.55 -11.03 5.68
CA GLU A 107 -13.64 -11.66 4.92
C GLU A 107 -13.12 -12.39 3.68
N ILE A 108 -12.02 -11.89 3.10
CA ILE A 108 -11.28 -12.59 2.03
C ILE A 108 -10.20 -13.50 2.61
N ALA A 109 -9.86 -13.33 3.90
CA ALA A 109 -8.74 -14.02 4.53
C ALA A 109 -9.01 -15.41 5.08
N SER A 110 -10.27 -15.76 5.24
CA SER A 110 -10.65 -17.13 5.61
C SER A 110 -10.22 -18.18 4.56
N PHE A 111 -9.77 -17.75 3.37
CA PHE A 111 -9.18 -18.59 2.33
C PHE A 111 -7.68 -18.88 2.51
N PHE A 112 -7.01 -18.36 3.54
CA PHE A 112 -5.53 -18.30 3.61
C PHE A 112 -4.83 -19.43 4.40
N ALA A 113 -5.55 -20.42 4.93
CA ALA A 113 -4.96 -21.46 5.78
C ALA A 113 -4.22 -22.59 5.04
N SER A 114 -4.10 -22.57 3.70
CA SER A 114 -3.62 -23.74 2.93
C SER A 114 -2.42 -23.48 2.00
N ALA A 115 -1.54 -22.54 2.33
CA ALA A 115 -0.29 -22.34 1.59
C ALA A 115 0.93 -22.36 2.51
N THR A 116 0.97 -23.29 3.46
CA THR A 116 2.24 -23.75 4.03
C THR A 116 2.75 -24.91 3.21
N GLU A 117 4.05 -24.83 2.90
CA GLU A 117 4.90 -25.88 2.32
C GLU A 117 4.94 -25.92 0.79
N ASP A 118 5.83 -25.11 0.22
CA ASP A 118 6.76 -25.64 -0.79
C ASP A 118 8.17 -25.20 -0.36
N GLY A 119 8.91 -26.17 0.16
CA GLY A 119 10.35 -26.04 0.36
C GLY A 119 11.03 -25.91 -1.00
N GLU A 120 11.34 -24.69 -1.41
CA GLU A 120 12.18 -24.43 -2.58
C GLU A 120 13.41 -23.64 -2.16
N THR A 121 14.54 -24.32 -2.36
CA THR A 121 15.92 -23.84 -2.44
C THR A 121 16.04 -22.39 -2.88
N LEU A 122 16.95 -21.66 -2.22
CA LEU A 122 17.45 -20.34 -2.59
C LEU A 122 17.92 -20.36 -4.06
N VAL A 123 17.03 -19.99 -4.99
CA VAL A 123 17.43 -19.64 -6.36
C VAL A 123 18.03 -18.25 -6.25
N GLU A 124 19.35 -18.13 -6.50
CA GLU A 124 20.15 -16.91 -6.34
C GLU A 124 19.67 -15.70 -7.18
N ASP A 125 18.68 -15.90 -8.06
CA ASP A 125 18.25 -14.91 -9.06
C ASP A 125 16.79 -14.44 -8.89
N SER A 126 16.24 -14.55 -7.67
CA SER A 126 14.92 -13.99 -7.36
C SER A 126 15.01 -12.51 -7.02
N PRO A 127 14.06 -11.66 -7.49
CA PRO A 127 13.92 -10.31 -6.98
C PRO A 127 13.72 -10.37 -5.46
N ALA A 128 14.45 -9.53 -4.74
CA ALA A 128 14.40 -9.50 -3.29
C ALA A 128 12.97 -9.19 -2.84
N ALA A 129 12.46 -9.95 -1.85
CA ALA A 129 11.19 -9.65 -1.19
C ALA A 129 11.20 -8.27 -0.50
N ALA A 130 12.39 -7.71 -0.25
CA ALA A 130 12.61 -6.40 0.34
C ALA A 130 12.02 -5.23 -0.47
N GLY A 131 11.67 -5.43 -1.74
CA GLY A 131 11.07 -4.40 -2.61
C GLY A 131 9.61 -4.06 -2.31
N MET A 132 8.95 -4.81 -1.42
CA MET A 132 7.57 -4.52 -1.01
C MET A 132 7.48 -4.12 0.47
N SER A 133 7.99 -2.94 0.81
CA SER A 133 7.41 -2.22 1.93
C SER A 133 6.49 -1.16 1.35
N ILE A 134 5.26 -1.05 1.85
CA ILE A 134 4.40 0.13 1.63
C ILE A 134 5.08 1.30 2.35
N LYS A 135 6.19 1.77 1.76
CA LYS A 135 7.24 2.63 2.30
C LYS A 135 6.82 3.37 3.57
N PHE A 136 7.15 2.77 4.70
CA PHE A 136 6.95 3.38 6.02
C PHE A 136 7.65 4.74 6.15
N GLU A 137 8.70 5.01 5.38
CA GLU A 137 9.40 6.30 5.39
C GLU A 137 8.55 7.44 4.80
N GLU A 138 7.79 7.17 3.74
CA GLU A 138 6.80 8.14 3.23
C GLU A 138 5.67 8.32 4.26
N ARG A 139 5.24 7.23 4.90
CA ARG A 139 4.21 7.25 5.95
C ARG A 139 4.65 8.07 7.17
N ILE A 140 5.89 7.93 7.62
CA ILE A 140 6.46 8.70 8.73
C ILE A 140 6.47 10.18 8.35
N ARG A 141 6.98 10.52 7.17
CA ARG A 141 7.07 11.90 6.71
C ARG A 141 5.70 12.57 6.58
N ASP A 142 4.71 11.86 6.07
CA ASP A 142 3.35 12.39 5.94
C ASP A 142 2.64 12.50 7.30
N LEU A 143 2.84 11.53 8.21
CA LEU A 143 2.33 11.61 9.58
C LEU A 143 2.96 12.77 10.36
N GLU A 144 4.27 12.99 10.21
CA GLU A 144 4.97 14.12 10.82
C GLU A 144 4.45 15.46 10.30
N ARG A 145 4.15 15.56 9.00
CA ARG A 145 3.53 16.76 8.40
C ARG A 145 2.16 17.01 9.00
N SER A 146 1.28 16.00 8.98
CA SER A 146 -0.09 16.12 9.49
C SER A 146 -0.11 16.46 11.00
N LEU A 147 0.74 15.81 11.80
CA LEU A 147 0.88 16.12 13.22
C LEU A 147 1.35 17.57 13.45
N GLY A 148 2.23 18.08 12.60
CA GLY A 148 2.69 19.46 12.65
C GLY A 148 1.58 20.47 12.35
N GLU A 149 0.74 20.17 11.36
CA GLU A 149 -0.41 21.00 10.98
C GLU A 149 -1.47 21.04 12.09
N GLU A 150 -1.83 19.88 12.64
CA GLU A 150 -2.78 19.77 13.76
C GLU A 150 -2.30 20.53 15.01
N ARG A 151 -1.00 20.43 15.34
CA ARG A 151 -0.42 21.18 16.47
C ARG A 151 -0.52 22.70 16.26
N ARG A 152 -0.34 23.19 15.03
CA ARG A 152 -0.49 24.62 14.72
C ARG A 152 -1.94 25.05 14.84
N ALA A 153 -2.87 24.28 14.28
CA ALA A 153 -4.30 24.55 14.36
C ALA A 153 -4.77 24.62 15.83
N LEU A 154 -4.30 23.69 16.68
CA LEU A 154 -4.58 23.71 18.12
C LEU A 154 -4.03 24.98 18.79
N GLN A 155 -2.79 25.36 18.50
CA GLN A 155 -2.19 26.57 19.06
C GLN A 155 -2.96 27.84 18.66
N GLU A 156 -3.40 27.94 17.40
CA GLU A 156 -4.22 29.05 16.93
C GLU A 156 -5.59 29.09 17.62
N ALA A 157 -6.24 27.93 17.77
CA ALA A 157 -7.51 27.81 18.48
C ALA A 157 -7.39 28.22 19.96
N GLU A 158 -6.35 27.76 20.64
CA GLU A 158 -6.07 28.13 22.03
C GLU A 158 -5.81 29.64 22.18
N ALA A 159 -5.09 30.26 21.25
CA ALA A 159 -4.83 31.69 21.27
C ALA A 159 -6.12 32.51 21.11
N ARG A 160 -6.98 32.11 20.16
CA ARG A 160 -8.31 32.72 19.96
C ARG A 160 -9.19 32.55 21.19
N TYR A 161 -9.15 31.36 21.81
CA TYR A 161 -9.92 31.10 23.01
C TYR A 161 -9.49 32.01 24.17
N ARG A 162 -8.18 32.15 24.41
CA ARG A 162 -7.64 33.08 25.42
C ARG A 162 -8.04 34.52 25.16
N GLU A 163 -7.98 34.97 23.91
CA GLU A 163 -8.40 36.34 23.55
C GLU A 163 -9.90 36.55 23.84
N LEU A 164 -10.74 35.58 23.49
CA LEU A 164 -12.17 35.64 23.74
C LEU A 164 -12.48 35.65 25.24
N GLU A 165 -11.78 34.85 26.03
CA GLU A 165 -11.89 34.79 27.48
C GLU A 165 -11.50 36.13 28.14
N GLN A 166 -10.43 36.78 27.68
CA GLN A 166 -10.04 38.12 28.14
C GLN A 166 -11.12 39.18 27.83
N ARG A 167 -11.67 39.17 26.61
CA ARG A 167 -12.74 40.09 26.23
C ARG A 167 -13.99 39.87 27.07
N TYR A 168 -14.34 38.60 27.34
CA TYR A 168 -15.47 38.24 28.18
C TYR A 168 -15.29 38.72 29.63
N GLN A 169 -14.11 38.51 30.21
CA GLN A 169 -13.75 39.02 31.54
C GLN A 169 -13.84 40.56 31.61
N ALA A 170 -13.34 41.26 30.59
CA ALA A 170 -13.41 42.72 30.53
C ALA A 170 -14.86 43.22 30.47
N LEU A 171 -15.74 42.55 29.71
CA LEU A 171 -17.16 42.86 29.66
C LEU A 171 -17.86 42.62 30.99
N LEU A 172 -17.56 41.50 31.67
CA LEU A 172 -18.09 41.22 33.01
C LEU A 172 -17.66 42.29 34.02
N ALA A 173 -16.39 42.68 34.00
CA ALA A 173 -15.87 43.74 34.87
C ALA A 173 -16.53 45.10 34.59
N ALA A 174 -16.74 45.44 33.32
CA ALA A 174 -17.41 46.68 32.92
C ALA A 174 -18.89 46.70 33.33
N ALA A 175 -19.60 45.58 33.19
CA ALA A 175 -20.99 45.43 33.62
C ALA A 175 -21.13 45.53 35.15
N ALA A 176 -20.18 44.98 35.91
CA ALA A 176 -20.16 45.09 37.37
C ALA A 176 -19.83 46.49 37.90
N ALA A 177 -19.24 47.36 37.06
CA ALA A 177 -18.84 48.72 37.43
C ALA A 177 -19.91 49.79 37.10
N GLN A 178 -21.03 49.41 36.46
CA GLN A 178 -22.17 50.30 36.23
C GLN A 178 -23.20 50.14 37.37
N PRO A 179 -23.48 51.19 38.15
CA PRO A 179 -24.42 51.15 39.28
C PRO A 179 -25.89 51.12 38.86
#